data_AF-A0A918AB90-F1
#
_entry.id   AF-A0A918AB90-F1
#
_cell.length_a   1.000
_cell.length_b   1.000
_cell.length_c   1.000
_cell.angle_alpha   90.00
_cell.angle_beta   90.00
_cell.angle_gamma   90.00
#
_symmetry.space_group_name_H-M   'P 1'
#
loop_
_entity.id
_entity.type
_entity.pdbx_description
1 polymer ?
#
loop_
_entity_poly.entity_id
_entity_poly.type
_entity_poly.pdbx_seq_one_letter_code
_entity_poly.pdbx_strand_id
1 'polypeptide(L)'
;MLLRALCLIGALAHTAACMSTPQGPVTAKRIQPKIFTKGWDCDREPIAGHRSDECVWKTQYVPQRYWLTVSQTDQVEVKHWQYQRCQVGDRYPDCARG
;
A
#
# COMPACT_ATOMS: atom_id res chain seq x y z
N MET A 1 25.03 0.52 -54.97
CA MET A 1 24.55 1.92 -54.89
C MET A 1 23.04 1.93 -55.07
N LEU A 2 22.26 2.08 -53.99
CA LEU A 2 21.24 3.14 -53.86
C LEU A 2 20.62 3.03 -52.47
N LEU A 3 20.87 4.06 -51.66
CA LEU A 3 20.15 4.38 -50.44
C LEU A 3 18.68 4.67 -50.77
N ARG A 4 17.76 4.18 -49.93
CA ARG A 4 16.58 4.97 -49.54
C ARG A 4 16.34 4.85 -48.03
N ALA A 5 16.69 5.94 -47.38
CA ALA A 5 16.33 6.30 -46.02
C ALA A 5 14.83 6.63 -45.89
N LEU A 6 14.43 6.79 -44.62
CA LEU A 6 13.20 7.40 -44.09
C LEU A 6 11.98 6.49 -43.91
N CYS A 7 11.82 6.01 -42.68
CA CYS A 7 10.63 6.35 -41.89
C CYS A 7 11.02 6.43 -40.40
N LEU A 8 11.40 7.64 -39.99
CA LEU A 8 11.42 8.11 -38.61
C LEU A 8 10.01 8.63 -38.29
N ILE A 9 9.15 7.81 -37.69
CA ILE A 9 8.01 8.24 -36.87
C ILE A 9 7.87 7.13 -35.81
N GLY A 10 8.40 7.28 -34.61
CA GLY A 10 7.89 8.27 -33.67
C GLY A 10 6.62 7.78 -32.98
N ALA A 11 6.53 6.49 -32.64
CA ALA A 11 5.53 6.00 -31.69
C ALA A 11 6.20 5.91 -30.31
N LEU A 12 6.23 7.04 -29.60
CA LEU A 12 6.35 7.05 -28.15
C LEU A 12 5.08 6.38 -27.60
N ALA A 13 5.08 5.06 -27.60
CA ALA A 13 4.20 4.27 -26.76
C ALA A 13 4.54 4.66 -25.33
N HIS A 14 3.79 5.64 -24.82
CA HIS A 14 3.63 5.84 -23.40
C HIS A 14 2.97 4.55 -22.92
N THR A 15 3.79 3.56 -22.58
CA THR A 15 3.38 2.44 -21.76
C THR A 15 2.94 3.07 -20.45
N ALA A 16 1.66 3.44 -20.39
CA ALA A 16 0.94 3.49 -19.15
C ALA A 16 1.18 2.11 -18.53
N ALA A 17 2.14 2.04 -17.60
CA ALA A 17 2.25 0.94 -16.68
C ALA A 17 0.93 0.97 -15.91
N CYS A 18 -0.07 0.30 -16.48
CA CYS A 18 -1.24 -0.11 -15.75
C CYS A 18 -0.66 -0.95 -14.63
N MET A 19 -0.59 -0.38 -13.43
CA MET A 19 -0.24 -1.13 -12.23
C MET A 19 -1.38 -2.14 -12.05
N SER A 20 -1.30 -3.24 -12.79
CA SER A 20 -2.20 -4.35 -12.67
C SER A 20 -2.12 -4.80 -11.24
N THR A 21 -3.25 -4.81 -10.55
CA THR A 21 -3.34 -5.34 -9.20
C THR A 21 -2.70 -6.73 -9.21
N PRO A 22 -1.83 -7.07 -8.23
CA PRO A 22 -1.23 -8.40 -8.15
C PRO A 22 -2.30 -9.48 -8.34
N GLN A 23 -1.98 -10.51 -9.13
CA GLN A 23 -2.89 -11.61 -9.42
C GLN A 23 -2.18 -12.92 -9.17
N GLY A 24 -2.80 -13.81 -8.39
CA GLY A 24 -2.17 -15.07 -8.04
C GLY A 24 -2.72 -15.70 -6.78
N PRO A 25 -2.19 -16.87 -6.39
CA PRO A 25 -2.51 -17.46 -5.11
C PRO A 25 -1.98 -16.58 -3.97
N VAL A 26 -2.77 -16.45 -2.91
CA VAL A 26 -2.29 -15.91 -1.64
C VAL A 26 -1.27 -16.90 -1.08
N THR A 27 -0.03 -16.47 -0.93
CA THR A 27 1.08 -17.30 -0.44
C THR A 27 1.29 -17.13 1.05
N ALA A 28 0.95 -15.97 1.61
CA ALA A 28 1.04 -15.69 3.03
C ALA A 28 0.10 -14.56 3.44
N LYS A 29 -0.11 -14.44 4.75
CA LYS A 29 -0.94 -13.43 5.39
C LYS A 29 -0.16 -12.77 6.51
N ARG A 30 -0.22 -11.45 6.60
CA ARG A 30 0.47 -10.66 7.64
C ARG A 30 -0.42 -9.59 8.21
N ILE A 31 -0.30 -9.38 9.52
CA ILE A 31 -0.96 -8.31 10.26
C ILE A 31 0.13 -7.42 10.85
N GLN A 32 0.05 -6.12 10.58
CA GLN A 32 0.73 -5.13 11.41
C GLN A 32 -0.19 -4.87 12.61
N PRO A 33 0.20 -5.26 13.84
CA PRO A 33 -0.64 -5.02 15.00
C PRO A 33 -0.82 -3.52 15.22
N LYS A 34 -1.92 -3.18 15.87
CA LYS A 34 -2.15 -1.84 16.38
C LYS A 34 -1.04 -1.46 17.36
N ILE A 35 -0.36 -0.34 17.11
CA ILE A 35 0.68 0.15 18.01
C ILE A 35 0.34 1.55 18.51
N PHE A 36 0.72 1.80 19.77
CA PHE A 36 0.60 3.09 20.41
C PHE A 36 1.99 3.47 20.91
N THR A 37 2.48 4.63 20.51
CA THR A 37 3.73 5.19 21.03
C THR A 37 3.39 6.36 21.93
N LYS A 38 4.08 6.45 23.07
CA LYS A 38 3.97 7.58 23.98
C LYS A 38 5.27 8.35 23.96
N GLY A 39 5.19 9.66 23.79
CA GLY A 39 6.37 10.51 23.71
C GLY A 39 6.04 11.96 23.99
N TRP A 40 7.10 12.73 24.25
CA TRP A 40 7.03 14.18 24.26
C TRP A 40 6.90 14.68 22.83
N ASP A 41 5.88 15.48 22.58
CA ASP A 41 5.71 16.24 21.35
C ASP A 41 5.97 17.72 21.67
N CYS A 42 7.00 18.26 21.05
CA CYS A 42 7.46 19.64 21.22
C CYS A 42 7.17 20.51 19.99
N ASP A 43 6.46 19.99 18.99
CA ASP A 43 6.26 20.64 17.69
C ASP A 43 5.21 21.77 17.77
N ARG A 44 4.68 22.04 18.98
CA ARG A 44 3.66 23.06 19.30
C ARG A 44 2.41 22.97 18.43
N GLU A 45 2.13 21.78 17.90
CA GLU A 45 0.89 21.51 17.19
C GLU A 45 -0.32 21.75 18.11
N PRO A 46 -1.43 22.31 17.59
CA PRO A 46 -2.65 22.47 18.37
C PRO A 46 -3.20 21.13 18.85
N ILE A 47 -3.54 21.03 20.13
CA ILE A 47 -4.13 19.84 20.75
C ILE A 47 -5.49 20.24 21.30
N ALA A 48 -6.54 19.57 20.84
CA ALA A 48 -7.91 19.89 21.20
C ALA A 48 -8.25 21.40 21.06
N GLY A 49 -7.68 22.06 20.04
CA GLY A 49 -7.89 23.49 19.78
C GLY A 49 -7.01 24.45 20.58
N HIS A 50 -6.17 23.97 21.49
CA HIS A 50 -5.24 24.79 22.28
C HIS A 50 -3.81 24.62 21.80
N ARG A 51 -3.05 25.72 21.75
CA ARG A 51 -1.59 25.67 21.55
C ARG A 51 -0.90 25.65 22.90
N SER A 52 0.08 24.77 23.05
CA SER A 52 0.99 24.72 24.20
C SER A 52 2.35 25.24 23.75
N ASP A 53 2.93 26.14 24.53
CA ASP A 53 4.31 26.60 24.32
C ASP A 53 5.35 25.62 24.88
N GLU A 54 4.89 24.67 25.71
CA GLU A 54 5.66 23.60 26.32
C GLU A 54 5.48 22.27 25.55
N CYS A 55 6.48 21.39 25.65
CA CYS A 55 6.36 20.01 25.19
C CYS A 55 5.23 19.30 25.93
N VAL A 56 4.44 18.52 25.22
CA VAL A 56 3.29 17.80 25.78
C VAL A 56 3.46 16.30 25.65
N TRP A 57 2.90 15.55 26.59
CA TRP A 57 2.85 14.10 26.49
C TRP A 57 1.74 13.68 25.51
N LYS A 58 2.10 13.11 24.35
CA LYS A 58 1.14 12.61 23.36
C LYS A 58 1.20 11.10 23.25
N THR A 59 0.05 10.51 22.97
CA THR A 59 -0.05 9.13 22.49
C THR A 59 -0.32 9.17 20.99
N GLN A 60 0.60 8.66 20.18
CA GLN A 60 0.38 8.49 18.75
C GLN A 60 -0.23 7.12 18.50
N TYR A 61 -1.22 7.10 17.62
CA TYR A 61 -1.99 5.91 17.29
C TYR A 61 -1.67 5.47 15.87
N VAL A 62 -1.17 4.24 15.69
CA VAL A 62 -1.03 3.64 14.37
C VAL A 62 -2.09 2.54 14.21
N PRO A 63 -2.98 2.65 13.21
CA PRO A 63 -4.03 1.65 13.00
C PRO A 63 -3.45 0.30 12.59
N GLN A 64 -4.20 -0.77 12.88
CA GLN A 64 -3.88 -2.11 12.41
C GLN A 64 -4.00 -2.18 10.88
N ARG A 65 -3.03 -2.82 10.22
CA ARG A 65 -3.02 -3.01 8.75
C ARG A 65 -2.93 -4.50 8.41
N TYR A 66 -3.62 -4.91 7.34
CA TYR A 66 -3.72 -6.29 6.91
C TYR A 66 -3.12 -6.45 5.52
N TRP A 67 -2.29 -7.47 5.35
CA TRP A 67 -1.55 -7.71 4.11
C TRP A 67 -1.75 -9.14 3.63
N LEU A 68 -1.96 -9.28 2.32
CA LEU A 68 -1.88 -10.54 1.60
C LEU A 68 -0.62 -10.52 0.75
N THR A 69 0.20 -11.57 0.84
CA THR A 69 1.30 -11.80 -0.10
C THR A 69 0.75 -12.59 -1.27
N VAL A 70 0.88 -12.05 -2.49
CA VAL A 70 0.32 -12.59 -3.73
C VAL A 70 1.46 -12.73 -4.73
N SER A 71 2.21 -13.83 -4.68
CA SER A 71 3.54 -14.06 -5.29
C SER A 71 4.70 -13.94 -4.27
N GLN A 72 5.95 -14.03 -4.73
CA GLN A 72 7.14 -13.89 -3.87
C GLN A 72 7.44 -12.43 -3.51
N THR A 73 7.05 -11.50 -4.39
CA THR A 73 7.43 -10.08 -4.28
C THR A 73 6.25 -9.16 -4.04
N ASP A 74 5.05 -9.56 -4.41
CA ASP A 74 3.90 -8.66 -4.31
C ASP A 74 3.17 -8.85 -2.99
N GLN A 75 2.95 -7.74 -2.31
CA GLN A 75 2.08 -7.64 -1.16
C GLN A 75 1.02 -6.60 -1.44
N VAL A 76 -0.21 -6.92 -1.06
CA VAL A 76 -1.35 -6.03 -1.20
C VAL A 76 -1.93 -5.77 0.19
N GLU A 77 -2.12 -4.49 0.50
CA GLU A 77 -2.87 -4.11 1.69
C GLU A 77 -4.37 -4.31 1.42
N VAL A 78 -5.06 -4.92 2.37
CA VAL A 78 -6.48 -5.23 2.27
C VAL A 78 -7.25 -4.78 3.50
N LYS A 79 -8.57 -4.69 3.37
CA LYS A 79 -9.46 -4.46 4.51
C LYS A 79 -9.52 -5.72 5.39
N HIS A 80 -9.88 -5.54 6.66
CA HIS A 80 -10.05 -6.65 7.62
C HIS A 80 -10.96 -7.76 7.09
N TRP A 81 -12.10 -7.41 6.47
CA TRP A 81 -13.04 -8.40 5.95
C TRP A 81 -12.48 -9.18 4.75
N GLN A 82 -11.69 -8.54 3.89
CA GLN A 82 -10.98 -9.21 2.77
C GLN A 82 -9.93 -10.17 3.32
N TYR A 83 -9.20 -9.74 4.34
CA TYR A 83 -8.23 -10.58 5.04
C TYR A 83 -8.88 -11.80 5.68
N GLN A 84 -10.06 -11.66 6.30
CA GLN A 84 -10.77 -12.79 6.89
C GLN A 84 -11.30 -13.77 5.84
N ARG A 85 -11.71 -13.26 4.67
CA ARG A 85 -12.26 -14.08 3.58
C ARG A 85 -11.18 -14.88 2.86
N CYS A 86 -10.05 -14.26 2.52
CA CYS A 86 -8.97 -14.93 1.79
C CYS A 86 -8.17 -15.89 2.70
N GLN A 87 -7.94 -17.11 2.22
CA GLN A 87 -7.04 -18.10 2.79
C GLN A 87 -5.77 -18.27 1.95
N VAL A 88 -4.73 -18.89 2.51
CA VAL A 88 -3.53 -19.26 1.74
C VAL A 88 -3.93 -20.31 0.70
N GLY A 89 -3.55 -20.09 -0.56
CA GLY A 89 -3.96 -20.89 -1.71
C GLY A 89 -5.11 -20.28 -2.50
N ASP A 90 -5.92 -19.41 -1.90
CA ASP A 90 -7.01 -18.73 -2.61
C ASP A 90 -6.49 -17.80 -3.69
N ARG A 91 -7.26 -17.64 -4.77
CA ARG A 91 -6.89 -16.75 -5.87
C ARG A 91 -7.31 -15.32 -5.57
N TYR A 92 -6.33 -14.42 -5.51
CA TYR A 92 -6.55 -12.98 -5.43
C TYR A 92 -6.62 -12.39 -6.86
N PRO A 93 -7.50 -11.41 -7.14
CA PRO A 93 -8.40 -10.72 -6.21
C PRO A 93 -9.75 -11.39 -5.93
N ASP A 94 -10.02 -12.57 -6.48
CA ASP A 94 -11.36 -13.19 -6.39
C ASP A 94 -11.81 -13.44 -4.95
N CYS A 95 -10.92 -13.93 -4.09
CA CYS A 95 -11.21 -14.12 -2.67
C CYS A 95 -11.45 -12.81 -1.90
N ALA A 96 -11.02 -11.67 -2.44
CA ALA A 96 -11.11 -10.35 -1.82
C ALA A 96 -12.25 -9.49 -2.39
N ARG A 97 -12.94 -9.98 -3.43
CA ARG A 97 -14.12 -9.35 -4.01
C ARG A 97 -15.37 -9.86 -3.28
N GLY A 98 -16.29 -8.95 -2.97
CA GLY A 98 -17.63 -9.24 -2.45
C GLY A 98 -18.03 -8.33 -1.31
#